data_AF-A0AAD6KLB3-F1
#
_entry.id   AF-A0AAD6KLB3-F1
#
_cell.length_a   1.000
_cell.length_b   1.000
_cell.length_c   1.000
_cell.angle_alpha   90.00
_cell.angle_beta   90.00
_cell.angle_gamma   90.00
#
_symmetry.space_group_name_H-M   'P 1'
#
loop_
_entity.id
_entity.type
_entity.pdbx_description
1 polymer ?
#
loop_
_entity_poly.entity_id
_entity_poly.type
_entity_poly.pdbx_seq_one_letter_code
_entity_poly.pdbx_strand_id
1 'polypeptide(L)'
;MLYDVGRKEIWYRPDMFFFRDMLMMLARNNKVDEANQVWRDLRSEEVLFDQHTFGDIIRAFLDNGLASKAMEIYEEMRQSPDPPISLAFRVILKGLIPFPELREQVKDDFLELFPDTIVYDPAEDLFEDQEREKDGKDDSGWSDPAL
;
A
#
# COMPACT_ATOMS: atom_id res chain seq x y z
N MET A 1 -4.18 15.60 -20.75
CA MET A 1 -5.00 15.86 -19.55
C MET A 1 -4.86 17.32 -19.12
N LEU A 2 -5.73 17.84 -18.24
CA LEU A 2 -5.54 19.16 -17.61
C LEU A 2 -4.14 19.27 -16.95
N TYR A 3 -3.62 18.15 -16.46
CA TYR A 3 -2.24 17.97 -16.01
C TYR A 3 -1.17 18.53 -16.98
N ASP A 4 -1.20 18.13 -18.25
CA ASP A 4 -0.19 18.54 -19.24
C ASP A 4 -0.28 20.03 -19.57
N VAL A 5 -1.47 20.62 -19.39
CA VAL A 5 -1.70 22.05 -19.58
C VAL A 5 -1.16 22.82 -18.37
N GLY A 6 -1.48 22.37 -17.15
CA GLY A 6 -0.99 22.98 -15.90
C GLY A 6 0.53 23.02 -15.80
N ARG A 7 1.24 21.96 -16.24
CA ARG A 7 2.72 21.92 -16.24
C ARG A 7 3.41 22.96 -17.13
N LYS A 8 2.69 23.52 -18.11
CA LYS A 8 3.24 24.53 -19.04
C LYS A 8 3.05 25.96 -18.54
N GLU A 9 2.35 26.15 -17.43
CA GLU A 9 2.08 27.46 -16.88
C GLU A 9 3.27 28.00 -16.06
N ILE A 10 3.47 29.32 -16.10
CA ILE A 10 4.61 30.01 -15.48
C ILE A 10 4.64 29.84 -13.94
N TRP A 11 3.48 29.58 -13.34
CA TRP A 11 3.31 29.38 -11.90
C TRP A 11 3.44 27.91 -11.46
N TYR A 12 3.63 26.98 -12.40
CA TYR A 12 3.86 25.58 -12.06
C TYR A 12 5.18 25.43 -11.31
N ARG A 13 5.07 24.99 -10.06
CA ARG A 13 6.19 24.61 -9.20
C ARG A 13 5.95 23.16 -8.84
N PRO A 14 6.69 22.22 -9.43
CA PRO A 14 6.56 20.85 -9.01
C PRO A 14 7.01 20.70 -7.56
N ASP A 15 6.12 20.18 -6.74
CA ASP A 15 6.44 19.76 -5.40
C ASP A 15 5.92 18.35 -5.14
N MET A 16 6.44 17.77 -4.07
CA MET A 16 6.11 16.42 -3.60
C MET A 16 4.60 16.23 -3.44
N PHE A 17 3.89 17.23 -2.91
CA PHE A 17 2.47 17.14 -2.61
C PHE A 17 1.63 17.09 -3.89
N PHE A 18 1.97 17.90 -4.88
CA PHE A 18 1.29 17.91 -6.18
C PHE A 18 1.33 16.52 -6.84
N PHE A 19 2.52 15.93 -6.95
CA PHE A 19 2.67 14.60 -7.55
C PHE A 19 1.98 13.51 -6.74
N ARG A 20 2.09 13.56 -5.40
CA ARG A 20 1.37 12.65 -4.51
C ARG A 20 -0.13 12.71 -4.78
N ASP A 21 -0.73 13.88 -4.74
CA ASP A 21 -2.18 14.05 -4.91
C ASP A 21 -2.67 13.58 -6.28
N MET A 22 -1.89 13.85 -7.32
CA MET A 22 -2.14 13.34 -8.66
C MET A 22 -2.15 11.81 -8.72
N LEU A 23 -1.12 11.16 -8.17
CA LEU A 23 -1.01 9.71 -8.16
C LEU A 23 -2.13 9.06 -7.35
N MET A 24 -2.47 9.65 -6.20
CA MET A 24 -3.61 9.21 -5.38
C MET A 24 -4.93 9.31 -6.15
N MET A 25 -5.16 10.42 -6.86
CA MET A 25 -6.35 10.61 -7.69
C MET A 25 -6.40 9.59 -8.84
N LEU A 26 -5.28 9.35 -9.52
CA LEU A 26 -5.21 8.43 -10.66
C LEU A 26 -5.40 6.98 -10.22
N ALA A 27 -4.84 6.57 -9.08
CA ALA A 27 -5.08 5.26 -8.48
C ALA A 27 -6.58 5.03 -8.22
N ARG A 28 -7.26 5.99 -7.59
CA ARG A 28 -8.71 5.94 -7.30
C ARG A 28 -9.59 5.86 -8.54
N ASN A 29 -9.11 6.36 -9.68
CA ASN A 29 -9.84 6.35 -10.94
C ASN A 29 -9.37 5.23 -11.89
N ASN A 30 -8.52 4.32 -11.42
CA ASN A 30 -7.96 3.21 -12.19
C ASN A 30 -7.23 3.66 -13.48
N LYS A 31 -6.56 4.82 -13.42
CA LYS A 31 -5.88 5.47 -14.55
C LYS A 31 -4.38 5.15 -14.56
N VAL A 32 -4.04 3.88 -14.82
CA VAL A 32 -2.67 3.36 -14.68
C VAL A 32 -1.69 3.96 -15.69
N ASP A 33 -2.10 4.14 -16.94
CA ASP A 33 -1.23 4.68 -17.99
C ASP A 33 -0.88 6.15 -17.70
N GLU A 34 -1.88 6.91 -17.25
CA GLU A 34 -1.71 8.27 -16.79
C GLU A 34 -0.83 8.33 -15.54
N ALA A 35 -1.02 7.42 -14.58
CA ALA A 35 -0.16 7.33 -13.39
C ALA A 35 1.30 7.04 -13.76
N ASN A 36 1.53 6.17 -14.75
CA ASN A 36 2.85 5.89 -15.27
C ASN A 36 3.50 7.12 -15.89
N GLN A 37 2.72 7.97 -16.58
CA GLN A 37 3.22 9.22 -17.11
C GLN A 37 3.60 10.19 -15.97
N VAL A 38 2.72 10.39 -15.00
CA VAL A 38 2.98 11.24 -13.82
C VAL A 38 4.23 10.76 -13.05
N TRP A 39 4.41 9.45 -12.91
CA TRP A 39 5.58 8.88 -12.25
C TRP A 39 6.88 9.13 -13.03
N ARG A 40 6.85 9.03 -14.37
CA ARG A 40 8.00 9.41 -15.21
C ARG A 40 8.33 10.89 -15.08
N ASP A 41 7.31 11.73 -15.04
CA ASP A 41 7.45 13.17 -14.93
C ASP A 41 8.08 13.59 -13.59
N LEU A 42 7.60 13.02 -12.47
CA LEU A 42 8.19 13.19 -11.15
C LEU A 42 9.70 12.92 -11.17
N ARG A 43 10.12 11.81 -11.81
CA ARG A 43 11.54 11.44 -11.93
C ARG A 43 12.32 12.45 -12.77
N SER A 44 11.76 12.87 -13.91
CA SER A 44 12.40 13.86 -14.78
C SER A 44 12.52 15.25 -14.16
N GLU A 45 11.64 15.58 -13.22
CA GLU A 45 11.66 16.83 -12.46
C GLU A 45 12.45 16.69 -11.14
N GLU A 46 13.09 15.54 -10.92
CA GLU A 46 13.94 15.23 -9.76
C GLU A 46 13.23 15.46 -8.42
N VAL A 47 11.90 15.28 -8.39
CA VAL A 47 11.11 15.39 -7.15
C VAL A 47 11.25 14.08 -6.37
N LEU A 48 11.71 14.19 -5.13
CA LEU A 48 11.89 13.05 -4.23
C LEU A 48 10.68 12.89 -3.31
N PHE A 49 10.27 11.64 -3.10
CA PHE A 49 9.31 11.28 -2.06
C PHE A 49 10.02 10.87 -0.78
N ASP A 50 9.45 11.28 0.35
CA ASP A 50 9.78 10.69 1.63
C ASP A 50 9.14 9.29 1.77
N GLN A 51 9.60 8.54 2.77
CA GLN A 51 9.14 7.17 3.00
C GLN A 51 7.65 7.10 3.38
N HIS A 52 7.10 8.17 3.97
CA HIS A 52 5.67 8.25 4.27
C HIS A 52 4.85 8.36 2.98
N THR A 53 5.29 9.18 2.04
CA THR A 53 4.62 9.41 0.76
C THR A 53 4.66 8.16 -0.12
N PHE A 54 5.76 7.42 -0.13
CA PHE A 54 5.81 6.10 -0.76
C PHE A 54 4.75 5.16 -0.18
N GLY A 55 4.70 5.02 1.15
CA GLY A 55 3.71 4.18 1.82
C GLY A 55 2.26 4.54 1.46
N ASP A 56 1.94 5.84 1.45
CA ASP A 56 0.61 6.35 1.08
C ASP A 56 0.23 6.01 -0.36
N ILE A 57 1.14 6.22 -1.31
CA ILE A 57 0.89 5.97 -2.73
C ILE A 57 0.74 4.47 -2.98
N ILE A 58 1.67 3.65 -2.48
CA ILE A 58 1.61 2.19 -2.62
C ILE A 58 0.28 1.68 -2.07
N ARG A 59 -0.12 2.14 -0.88
CA ARG A 59 -1.41 1.80 -0.29
C ARG A 59 -2.59 2.16 -1.18
N ALA A 60 -2.59 3.35 -1.78
CA ALA A 60 -3.67 3.77 -2.65
C ALA A 60 -3.78 2.91 -3.92
N PHE A 61 -2.67 2.48 -4.51
CA PHE A 61 -2.70 1.55 -5.64
C PHE A 61 -3.23 0.17 -5.20
N LEU A 62 -2.78 -0.34 -4.03
CA LEU A 62 -3.27 -1.61 -3.48
C LEU A 62 -4.78 -1.58 -3.20
N ASP A 63 -5.29 -0.52 -2.56
CA ASP A 63 -6.70 -0.35 -2.24
C ASP A 63 -7.60 -0.28 -3.49
N ASN A 64 -7.02 0.03 -4.66
CA ASN A 64 -7.73 0.05 -5.94
C ASN A 64 -7.42 -1.17 -6.82
N GLY A 65 -6.85 -2.23 -6.26
CA GLY A 65 -6.57 -3.49 -6.97
C GLY A 65 -5.40 -3.41 -7.97
N LEU A 66 -4.61 -2.34 -7.92
CA LEU A 66 -3.50 -2.09 -8.85
C LEU A 66 -2.17 -2.61 -8.30
N ALA A 67 -2.14 -3.87 -7.86
CA ALA A 67 -1.00 -4.46 -7.16
C ALA A 67 0.29 -4.45 -7.98
N SER A 68 0.24 -4.72 -9.29
CA SER A 68 1.43 -4.67 -10.15
C SER A 68 2.11 -3.30 -10.08
N LYS A 69 1.34 -2.22 -10.20
CA LYS A 69 1.90 -0.86 -10.14
C LYS A 69 2.37 -0.49 -8.75
N ALA A 70 1.64 -0.94 -7.72
CA ALA A 70 2.04 -0.74 -6.33
C ALA A 70 3.41 -1.37 -6.04
N MET A 71 3.66 -2.58 -6.55
CA MET A 71 4.93 -3.28 -6.34
C MET A 71 6.09 -2.69 -7.14
N GLU A 72 5.85 -2.12 -8.32
CA GLU A 72 6.87 -1.32 -9.01
C GLU A 72 7.32 -0.13 -8.14
N ILE A 73 6.35 0.59 -7.55
CA ILE A 73 6.64 1.74 -6.68
C ILE A 73 7.33 1.31 -5.39
N TYR A 74 6.94 0.16 -4.82
CA TYR A 74 7.60 -0.44 -3.66
C TYR A 74 9.08 -0.74 -3.92
N GLU A 75 9.41 -1.29 -5.08
CA GLU A 75 10.81 -1.55 -5.43
C GLU A 75 11.61 -0.25 -5.56
N GLU A 76 11.02 0.81 -6.13
CA GLU A 76 11.64 2.13 -6.16
C GLU A 76 11.83 2.72 -4.75
N MET A 77 10.90 2.50 -3.82
CA MET A 77 11.05 2.88 -2.41
C MET A 77 12.25 2.18 -1.76
N ARG A 78 12.45 0.88 -2.04
CA ARG A 78 13.60 0.11 -1.51
C ARG A 78 14.94 0.55 -2.09
N GLN A 79 14.95 0.99 -3.34
CA GLN A 79 16.14 1.49 -4.03
C GLN A 79 16.43 2.97 -3.75
N SER A 80 15.53 3.65 -3.03
CA SER A 80 15.71 5.04 -2.62
C SER A 80 16.97 5.19 -1.74
N PRO A 81 17.70 6.32 -1.85
CA PRO A 81 18.81 6.62 -0.95
C PRO A 81 18.41 6.66 0.52
N ASP A 82 17.15 7.02 0.79
CA ASP A 82 16.59 7.01 2.13
C ASP A 82 16.09 5.61 2.47
N PRO A 83 16.55 5.00 3.58
CA PRO A 83 16.10 3.67 3.96
C PRO A 83 14.60 3.68 4.29
N PRO A 84 13.83 2.64 3.89
CA PRO A 84 12.46 2.47 4.31
C PRO A 84 12.28 2.51 5.84
N ILE A 85 11.15 3.05 6.29
CA ILE A 85 10.78 3.08 7.71
C ILE A 85 9.73 2.01 8.02
N SER A 86 9.75 1.50 9.26
CA SER A 86 8.82 0.45 9.70
C SER A 86 7.34 0.80 9.47
N LEU A 87 6.97 2.07 9.62
CA LEU A 87 5.59 2.51 9.42
C LEU A 87 5.11 2.33 7.97
N ALA A 88 5.96 2.63 6.98
CA ALA A 88 5.62 2.46 5.57
C ALA A 88 5.32 0.98 5.25
N PHE A 89 6.17 0.07 5.74
CA PHE A 89 5.96 -1.37 5.62
C PHE A 89 4.63 -1.83 6.23
N ARG A 90 4.27 -1.37 7.44
CA ARG A 90 3.00 -1.75 8.07
C ARG A 90 1.80 -1.34 7.23
N VAL A 91 1.84 -0.15 6.62
CA VAL A 91 0.79 0.35 5.74
C VAL A 91 0.67 -0.52 4.48
N ILE A 92 1.80 -0.88 3.88
CA ILE A 92 1.89 -1.73 2.68
C ILE A 92 1.41 -3.15 2.97
N LEU A 93 1.90 -3.78 4.05
CA LEU A 93 1.51 -5.13 4.49
C LEU A 93 0.01 -5.23 4.75
N LYS A 94 -0.60 -4.18 5.32
CA LYS A 94 -2.06 -4.09 5.48
C LYS A 94 -2.77 -3.97 4.13
N GLY A 95 -2.14 -3.36 3.13
CA GLY A 95 -2.72 -3.22 1.77
C GLY A 95 -2.62 -4.51 0.98
N LEU A 96 -1.63 -5.34 1.31
CA LEU A 96 -1.37 -6.62 0.67
C LEU A 96 -2.18 -7.79 1.24
N ILE A 97 -3.11 -7.56 2.18
CA ILE A 97 -3.99 -8.61 2.71
C ILE A 97 -4.68 -9.42 1.58
N PRO A 98 -5.19 -8.81 0.48
CA PRO A 98 -5.77 -9.54 -0.64
C PRO A 98 -4.75 -10.24 -1.57
N PHE A 99 -3.44 -10.06 -1.35
CA PHE A 99 -2.35 -10.49 -2.22
C PHE A 99 -1.29 -11.27 -1.41
N PRO A 100 -1.59 -12.51 -0.99
CA PRO A 100 -0.80 -13.23 0.01
C PRO A 100 0.64 -13.49 -0.42
N GLU A 101 0.90 -13.78 -1.69
CA GLU A 101 2.26 -14.04 -2.19
C GLU A 101 3.14 -12.77 -2.12
N LEU A 102 2.57 -11.62 -2.51
CA LEU A 102 3.26 -10.33 -2.43
C LEU A 102 3.44 -9.90 -0.97
N ARG A 103 2.45 -10.21 -0.12
CA ARG A 103 2.51 -9.90 1.30
C ARG A 103 3.67 -10.62 1.98
N GLU A 104 3.85 -11.92 1.69
CA GLU A 104 4.92 -12.71 2.26
C GLU A 104 6.29 -12.17 1.84
N GLN A 105 6.46 -11.84 0.56
CA GLN A 105 7.69 -11.20 0.07
C GLN A 105 8.00 -9.90 0.84
N VAL A 106 7.02 -9.03 1.03
CA VAL A 106 7.21 -7.76 1.76
C VAL A 106 7.45 -7.99 3.26
N LYS A 107 6.92 -9.07 3.83
CA LYS A 107 7.17 -9.48 5.23
C LYS A 107 8.61 -9.96 5.40
N ASP A 108 9.12 -10.76 4.47
CA ASP A 108 10.51 -11.18 4.45
C ASP A 108 11.45 -9.99 4.32
N ASP A 109 11.20 -9.10 3.35
CA ASP A 109 11.97 -7.85 3.18
C ASP A 109 11.97 -6.99 4.45
N PHE A 110 10.84 -6.92 5.16
CA PHE A 110 10.73 -6.20 6.43
C PHE A 110 11.60 -6.83 7.51
N LEU A 111 11.57 -8.16 7.66
CA LEU A 111 12.34 -8.88 8.67
C LEU A 111 13.85 -8.80 8.41
N GLU A 112 14.27 -8.76 7.15
CA GLU A 112 15.67 -8.51 6.78
C GLU A 112 16.14 -7.12 7.24
N LEU A 113 15.30 -6.11 7.10
CA LEU A 113 15.63 -4.73 7.48
C LEU A 113 15.44 -4.45 8.98
N PHE A 114 14.54 -5.17 9.64
CA PHE A 114 14.14 -4.96 11.04
C PHE A 114 14.10 -6.27 11.84
N PRO A 115 15.24 -6.98 12.00
CA PRO A 115 15.28 -8.34 12.55
C PRO A 115 14.78 -8.44 14.00
N ASP A 116 14.91 -7.37 14.79
CA ASP A 116 14.50 -7.34 16.20
C ASP A 116 13.06 -6.83 16.39
N THR A 117 12.32 -6.55 15.31
CA THR A 117 10.96 -6.00 15.40
C THR A 117 9.92 -7.11 15.31
N ILE A 118 9.05 -7.18 16.32
CA ILE A 118 7.82 -7.99 16.23
C ILE A 118 6.94 -7.38 15.14
N VAL A 119 6.75 -8.11 14.04
CA VAL A 119 5.86 -7.71 12.95
C VAL A 119 4.46 -7.63 13.53
N TYR A 120 3.86 -6.44 13.55
CA TYR A 120 2.42 -6.34 13.76
C TYR A 120 1.75 -6.90 12.50
N ASP A 121 1.15 -8.09 12.62
CA ASP A 121 0.47 -8.81 11.56
C ASP A 121 -1.05 -8.73 11.77
N PRO A 122 -1.73 -7.69 11.24
CA PRO A 122 -3.18 -7.58 11.40
C PRO A 122 -3.96 -8.72 10.73
N ALA A 123 -3.34 -9.50 9.84
CA ALA A 123 -4.03 -10.63 9.25
C ALA A 123 -4.12 -11.78 10.27
N GLU A 124 -3.05 -12.08 11.00
CA GLU A 124 -3.07 -13.06 12.11
C GLU A 124 -4.15 -12.67 13.16
N ASP A 125 -4.19 -11.41 13.60
CA ASP A 125 -5.22 -10.94 14.55
C ASP A 125 -6.66 -11.02 13.98
N LEU A 126 -6.87 -10.66 12.71
CA LEU A 126 -8.19 -10.70 12.06
C LEU A 126 -8.67 -12.13 11.76
N PHE A 127 -7.75 -13.07 11.51
CA PHE A 127 -8.08 -14.48 11.30
C PHE A 127 -8.36 -15.19 12.64
N GLU A 128 -7.61 -14.88 13.71
CA GLU A 128 -7.90 -15.40 15.06
C GLU A 128 -9.31 -14.99 15.55
N ASP A 129 -9.73 -13.76 15.29
CA ASP A 129 -11.07 -13.28 15.66
C ASP A 129 -12.18 -13.98 14.87
N GLN A 130 -11.96 -14.30 13.58
CA GLN A 130 -12.94 -15.02 12.75
C GLN A 130 -13.05 -16.51 13.08
N GLU A 131 -11.96 -17.16 13.51
CA GLU A 131 -11.98 -18.56 13.97
C GLU A 131 -12.71 -18.68 15.31
N ARG A 132 -12.46 -17.76 16.26
CA ARG A 132 -13.19 -17.69 17.54
C ARG A 132 -14.70 -17.49 17.36
N GLU A 133 -15.11 -16.70 16.36
CA GLU A 133 -16.53 -16.50 16.04
C GLU A 133 -17.20 -17.72 15.38
N LYS A 134 -16.44 -18.57 14.68
CA LYS A 134 -16.94 -19.84 14.13
C LYS A 134 -17.09 -20.90 15.22
N ASP A 135 -16.08 -21.05 16.08
CA ASP A 135 -16.09 -22.04 17.16
C ASP A 135 -17.18 -21.74 18.20
N GLY A 136 -17.51 -20.45 18.41
CA GLY A 136 -18.60 -20.03 19.30
C GLY A 136 -20.03 -20.28 18.80
N LYS A 137 -20.23 -20.63 17.52
CA LYS A 137 -21.56 -20.94 16.93
C LYS A 137 -21.92 -22.43 16.96
N ASP A 138 -20.94 -23.31 17.10
CA ASP A 138 -21.16 -24.75 17.06
C ASP A 138 -21.60 -25.31 18.43
N ASP A 139 -21.35 -24.57 19.52
CA ASP A 139 -21.70 -24.95 20.90
C ASP A 139 -23.10 -24.53 21.34
N SER A 140 -23.88 -23.78 20.53
CA SER A 140 -25.30 -23.53 20.82
C SER A 140 -26.23 -24.64 20.32
N GLY A 141 -25.69 -25.87 20.19
CA GLY A 141 -26.46 -27.10 20.02
C GLY A 141 -27.40 -27.28 21.20
N TRP A 142 -28.62 -26.76 21.04
CA TRP A 142 -29.67 -26.87 22.04
C TRP A 142 -29.94 -28.34 22.31
N SER A 143 -29.53 -28.80 23.49
CA SER A 143 -29.84 -30.12 24.01
C SER A 143 -31.26 -30.13 24.57
N ASP A 144 -32.15 -30.82 23.82
CA ASP A 144 -33.27 -31.71 24.16
C ASP A 144 -34.00 -31.57 25.53
N PRO A 145 -35.32 -31.80 25.63
CA PRO A 145 -35.73 -33.19 25.90
C PRO A 145 -37.08 -33.63 25.30
N ALA A 146 -37.06 -34.83 24.71
CA ALA A 146 -38.05 -35.91 24.83
C ALA A 146 -39.41 -35.58 25.52
N LEU A 147 -40.50 -35.63 24.73
CA LEU A 147 -41.69 -36.51 24.83
C LEU A 147 -42.86 -35.98 23.97
#